data_AF-A0A3A0C879-F1
#
_entry.id   AF-A0A3A0C879-F1
#
_cell.length_a   1.000
_cell.length_b   1.000
_cell.length_c   1.000
_cell.angle_alpha   90.00
_cell.angle_beta   90.00
_cell.angle_gamma   90.00
#
_symmetry.space_group_name_H-M   'P 1'
#
loop_
_entity.id
_entity.type
_entity.pdbx_description
1 polymer ?
#
loop_
_entity_poly.entity_id
_entity_poly.type
_entity_poly.pdbx_seq_one_letter_code
_entity_poly.pdbx_strand_id
1 'polypeptide(L)'
;MAHANRLDAREIPHEQRIDRIFERLRALKPREELELVAPHHPEPLLKKIIETFPRQFDFSPVQKGPVTWRYLFRARPGKDPRNVNDYLAWDHDRLDQLMEKATKQAQAGIWAEAAALAAEFKEGLFRHIEIEEQILFPAFEEKTGMRDMGPTAVMRHEHKDIKEAVNDIVAAANDRKLDEFERSKATLLGVLVEHNMKEEQILYPGIDRMLDEAAREKLTVTLLLN
;
A
#
# COMPACT_ATOMS: atom_id res chain seq x y z
N MET A 1 10.16 -2.58 12.91
CA MET A 1 10.68 -3.95 13.11
C MET A 1 11.24 -4.50 11.81
N ALA A 2 12.15 -5.47 11.84
CA ALA A 2 12.71 -6.06 10.62
C ALA A 2 11.69 -7.02 9.97
N HIS A 3 11.34 -6.80 8.70
CA HIS A 3 10.76 -7.89 7.89
C HIS A 3 11.72 -9.09 7.93
N ALA A 4 11.18 -10.31 8.05
CA ALA A 4 11.99 -11.53 8.11
C ALA A 4 12.97 -11.66 6.93
N ASN A 5 12.62 -11.03 5.80
CA ASN A 5 13.43 -10.92 4.61
C ASN A 5 13.68 -9.43 4.29
N ARG A 6 14.71 -8.84 4.88
CA ARG A 6 15.13 -7.45 4.67
C ARG A 6 16.46 -7.38 3.90
N LEU A 7 16.64 -6.36 3.07
CA LEU A 7 17.88 -6.01 2.37
C LEU A 7 18.15 -4.51 2.55
N ASP A 8 19.20 -4.18 3.31
CA ASP A 8 19.63 -2.79 3.48
C ASP A 8 20.66 -2.41 2.41
N ALA A 9 20.21 -1.72 1.35
CA ALA A 9 21.06 -1.37 0.23
C ALA A 9 22.12 -0.31 0.58
N ARG A 10 21.98 0.36 1.73
CA ARG A 10 22.94 1.35 2.24
C ARG A 10 24.25 0.69 2.68
N GLU A 11 24.18 -0.59 3.04
CA GLU A 11 25.33 -1.40 3.46
C GLU A 11 26.04 -2.07 2.27
N ILE A 12 25.51 -1.92 1.05
CA ILE A 12 26.03 -2.54 -0.16
C ILE A 12 26.79 -1.50 -1.00
N PRO A 13 28.02 -1.81 -1.46
CA PRO A 13 28.76 -0.97 -2.39
C PRO A 13 27.91 -0.60 -3.61
N HIS A 14 27.99 0.66 -4.04
CA HIS A 14 27.09 1.21 -5.05
C HIS A 14 27.11 0.41 -6.36
N GLU A 15 28.30 -0.01 -6.79
CA GLU A 15 28.54 -0.78 -8.01
C GLU A 15 27.98 -2.22 -7.96
N GLN A 16 27.74 -2.77 -6.77
CA GLN A 16 27.18 -4.12 -6.57
C GLN A 16 25.69 -4.10 -6.21
N ARG A 17 25.16 -2.92 -5.87
CA ARG A 17 23.84 -2.76 -5.25
C ARG A 17 22.72 -3.31 -6.11
N ILE A 18 22.69 -2.98 -7.40
CA ILE A 18 21.64 -3.43 -8.31
C ILE A 18 21.66 -4.95 -8.46
N ASP A 19 22.84 -5.52 -8.71
CA ASP A 19 22.98 -6.96 -8.92
C ASP A 19 22.55 -7.75 -7.68
N ARG A 20 22.93 -7.27 -6.48
CA ARG A 20 22.52 -7.88 -5.21
C ARG A 20 21.02 -7.78 -4.95
N ILE A 21 20.40 -6.66 -5.29
CA ILE A 21 18.94 -6.51 -5.21
C ILE A 21 18.26 -7.48 -6.17
N PHE A 22 18.75 -7.60 -7.40
CA PHE A 22 18.16 -8.47 -8.42
C PHE A 22 18.32 -9.95 -8.06
N GLU A 23 19.46 -10.33 -7.48
CA GLU A 23 19.68 -11.67 -6.93
C GLU A 23 18.64 -11.99 -5.84
N ARG A 24 18.41 -11.07 -4.90
CA ARG A 24 17.44 -11.26 -3.81
C ARG A 24 16.00 -11.34 -4.30
N LEU A 25 15.64 -10.53 -5.29
CA LEU A 25 14.31 -10.60 -5.93
C LEU A 25 14.11 -11.93 -6.65
N ARG A 26 15.09 -12.42 -7.42
CA ARG A 26 15.01 -13.73 -8.11
C ARG A 26 14.86 -14.91 -7.17
N ALA A 27 15.35 -14.79 -5.93
CA ALA A 27 15.28 -15.84 -4.93
C ALA A 27 13.89 -15.96 -4.26
N LEU A 28 13.00 -14.97 -4.43
CA LEU A 28 11.67 -15.00 -3.83
C LEU A 28 10.80 -16.07 -4.49
N LYS A 29 10.15 -16.88 -3.65
CA LYS A 29 9.06 -17.78 -4.07
C LYS A 29 7.76 -17.01 -4.21
N PRO A 30 6.74 -17.55 -4.92
CA PRO A 30 5.41 -16.97 -4.97
C PRO A 30 4.89 -16.53 -3.60
N ARG A 31 4.43 -15.28 -3.53
CA ARG A 31 3.92 -14.59 -2.32
C ARG A 31 4.96 -14.26 -1.25
N GLU A 32 6.23 -14.63 -1.41
CA GLU A 32 7.27 -14.15 -0.51
C GLU A 32 7.54 -12.65 -0.74
N GLU A 33 7.92 -11.99 0.34
CA GLU A 33 8.16 -10.56 0.37
C GLU A 33 9.63 -10.24 0.65
N LEU A 34 10.09 -9.07 0.21
CA LEU A 34 11.40 -8.49 0.49
C LEU A 34 11.24 -7.02 0.84
N GLU A 35 11.68 -6.63 2.04
CA GLU A 35 11.83 -5.22 2.39
C GLU A 35 13.18 -4.71 1.90
N LEU A 36 13.15 -3.75 0.99
CA LEU A 36 14.33 -3.01 0.53
C LEU A 36 14.45 -1.70 1.28
N VAL A 37 15.61 -1.43 1.87
CA VAL A 37 15.95 -0.13 2.46
C VAL A 37 16.94 0.60 1.57
N ALA A 38 16.61 1.82 1.17
CA ALA A 38 17.39 2.64 0.25
C ALA A 38 17.77 4.01 0.86
N PRO A 39 18.94 4.58 0.49
CA PRO A 39 19.40 5.87 1.00
C PRO A 39 18.65 7.08 0.40
N HIS A 40 17.95 6.88 -0.71
CA HIS A 40 17.18 7.91 -1.42
C HIS A 40 16.03 7.23 -2.17
N HIS A 41 15.13 8.03 -2.75
CA HIS A 41 14.03 7.54 -3.59
C HIS A 41 14.60 6.66 -4.72
N PRO A 42 14.24 5.37 -4.83
CA PRO A 42 14.86 4.44 -5.77
C PRO A 42 14.13 4.38 -7.12
N GLU A 43 13.53 5.49 -7.60
CA GLU A 43 12.72 5.50 -8.83
C GLU A 43 13.39 4.85 -10.06
N PRO A 44 14.68 5.13 -10.39
CA PRO A 44 15.32 4.47 -11.52
C PRO A 44 15.44 2.96 -11.35
N LEU A 45 15.62 2.49 -10.11
CA LEU A 45 15.66 1.06 -9.79
C LEU A 45 14.28 0.43 -9.97
N LEU A 46 13.21 1.09 -9.50
CA LEU A 46 11.83 0.58 -9.65
C LEU A 46 11.48 0.39 -11.14
N LYS A 47 11.79 1.40 -11.98
CA LYS A 47 11.62 1.31 -13.43
C LYS A 47 12.42 0.15 -14.03
N LYS A 48 13.69 0.00 -13.65
CA LYS A 48 14.55 -1.11 -14.11
C LYS A 48 14.01 -2.48 -13.67
N ILE A 49 13.41 -2.58 -12.48
CA ILE A 49 12.78 -3.83 -11.99
C ILE A 49 11.57 -4.18 -12.85
N ILE A 50 10.71 -3.21 -13.17
CA ILE A 50 9.54 -3.43 -14.05
C ILE A 50 9.99 -3.93 -15.43
N GLU A 51 11.04 -3.33 -16.01
CA GLU A 51 11.60 -3.73 -17.30
C GLU A 51 12.27 -5.11 -17.27
N THR A 52 13.05 -5.40 -16.23
CA THR A 52 13.84 -6.65 -16.12
C THR A 52 12.96 -7.84 -15.71
N PHE A 53 11.95 -7.59 -14.88
CA PHE A 53 11.10 -8.62 -14.29
C PHE A 53 9.61 -8.33 -14.59
N PRO A 54 9.22 -8.32 -15.89
CA PRO A 54 7.88 -7.95 -16.28
C PRO A 54 6.85 -8.86 -15.60
N ARG A 55 5.89 -8.23 -14.91
CA ARG A 55 4.77 -8.90 -14.23
C ARG A 55 5.16 -9.89 -13.11
N GLN A 56 6.39 -9.83 -12.59
CA GLN A 56 6.85 -10.78 -11.55
C GLN A 56 6.74 -10.24 -10.12
N PHE A 57 6.79 -8.92 -9.94
CA PHE A 57 6.74 -8.29 -8.63
C PHE A 57 5.73 -7.15 -8.60
N ASP A 58 5.03 -7.06 -7.48
CA ASP A 58 4.35 -5.85 -7.05
C ASP A 58 5.14 -5.24 -5.89
N PHE A 59 5.04 -3.92 -5.72
CA PHE A 59 5.77 -3.23 -4.68
C PHE A 59 5.05 -1.97 -4.23
N SER A 60 5.28 -1.57 -2.99
CA SER A 60 4.68 -0.40 -2.37
C SER A 60 5.67 0.24 -1.39
N PRO A 61 5.78 1.59 -1.34
CA PRO A 61 6.60 2.24 -0.33
C PRO A 61 5.95 2.08 1.05
N VAL A 62 6.71 1.53 2.00
CA VAL A 62 6.32 1.44 3.43
C VAL A 62 6.91 2.57 4.26
N GLN A 63 7.90 3.28 3.73
CA GLN A 63 8.40 4.54 4.28
C GLN A 63 8.96 5.41 3.16
N LYS A 64 8.47 6.64 3.03
CA LYS A 64 9.08 7.70 2.22
C LYS A 64 10.11 8.45 3.07
N GLY A 65 11.09 9.09 2.42
CA GLY A 65 12.28 9.69 3.05
C GLY A 65 12.01 10.83 4.06
N PRO A 66 12.94 11.80 4.23
CA PRO A 66 14.05 12.12 3.33
C PRO A 66 15.31 11.28 3.56
N VAL A 67 15.49 10.69 4.75
CA VAL A 67 16.74 10.01 5.13
C VAL A 67 16.77 8.54 4.75
N THR A 68 15.62 7.87 4.78
CA THR A 68 15.54 6.43 4.54
C THR A 68 14.24 6.11 3.84
N TRP A 69 14.35 5.38 2.74
CA TRP A 69 13.24 4.89 1.95
C TRP A 69 13.12 3.39 2.17
N ARG A 70 11.90 2.92 2.40
CA ARG A 70 11.61 1.48 2.52
C ARG A 70 10.53 1.09 1.53
N TYR A 71 10.79 0.01 0.80
CA TYR A 71 9.85 -0.58 -0.16
C TYR A 71 9.63 -2.04 0.20
N LEU A 72 8.37 -2.45 0.21
CA LEU A 72 8.02 -3.85 0.30
C LEU A 72 7.77 -4.37 -1.12
N PHE A 73 8.56 -5.35 -1.53
CA PHE A 73 8.35 -6.10 -2.77
C PHE A 73 7.66 -7.42 -2.43
N ARG A 74 6.72 -7.84 -3.27
CA ARG A 74 6.07 -9.16 -3.21
C ARG A 74 6.20 -9.87 -4.54
N ALA A 75 6.64 -11.13 -4.51
CA ALA A 75 6.63 -11.98 -5.69
C ALA A 75 5.20 -12.39 -6.04
N ARG A 76 4.79 -12.14 -7.28
CA ARG A 76 3.46 -12.51 -7.77
C ARG A 76 3.36 -14.03 -7.96
N PRO A 77 2.18 -14.62 -7.74
CA PRO A 77 1.97 -16.06 -7.96
C PRO A 77 1.97 -16.44 -9.45
N GLY A 78 1.69 -15.49 -10.34
CA GLY A 78 1.66 -15.69 -11.79
C GLY A 78 2.21 -14.46 -12.52
N LYS A 79 2.37 -14.60 -13.84
CA LYS A 79 2.85 -13.53 -14.73
C LYS A 79 1.75 -12.97 -15.63
N ASP A 80 0.49 -13.24 -15.28
CA ASP A 80 -0.67 -12.68 -15.96
C ASP A 80 -0.64 -11.15 -15.90
N PRO A 81 -1.28 -10.46 -16.85
CA PRO A 81 -1.37 -9.01 -16.84
C PRO A 81 -1.81 -8.50 -15.46
N ARG A 82 -1.21 -7.40 -15.02
CA ARG A 82 -1.64 -6.76 -13.78
C ARG A 82 -3.08 -6.28 -13.93
N ASN A 83 -3.78 -6.28 -12.81
CA ASN A 83 -5.10 -5.67 -12.69
C ASN A 83 -5.12 -4.84 -11.40
N VAL A 84 -6.04 -3.87 -11.37
CA VAL A 84 -6.16 -2.92 -10.25
C VAL A 84 -6.51 -3.66 -8.98
N ASN A 85 -7.44 -4.62 -9.09
CA ASN A 85 -7.95 -5.37 -7.96
C ASN A 85 -6.85 -6.11 -7.18
N ASP A 86 -6.01 -6.88 -7.87
CA ASP A 86 -4.94 -7.67 -7.25
C ASP A 86 -3.91 -6.79 -6.52
N TYR A 87 -3.60 -5.62 -7.08
CA TYR A 87 -2.63 -4.71 -6.49
C TYR A 87 -3.19 -4.01 -5.24
N LEU A 88 -4.38 -3.42 -5.33
CA LEU A 88 -4.96 -2.66 -4.23
C LEU A 88 -5.47 -3.57 -3.11
N ALA A 89 -6.01 -4.75 -3.43
CA ALA A 89 -6.37 -5.75 -2.41
C ALA A 89 -5.14 -6.27 -1.65
N TRP A 90 -3.99 -6.41 -2.30
CA TRP A 90 -2.74 -6.72 -1.58
C TRP A 90 -2.33 -5.57 -0.64
N ASP A 91 -2.52 -4.32 -1.04
CA ASP A 91 -2.23 -3.19 -0.15
C ASP A 91 -3.20 -3.14 1.04
N HIS A 92 -4.47 -3.53 0.86
CA HIS A 92 -5.42 -3.75 1.96
C HIS A 92 -4.93 -4.82 2.93
N ASP A 93 -4.58 -6.02 2.45
CA ASP A 93 -4.03 -7.10 3.29
C ASP A 93 -2.82 -6.63 4.12
N ARG A 94 -1.94 -5.81 3.51
CA ARG A 94 -0.76 -5.26 4.18
C ARG A 94 -1.15 -4.25 5.27
N LEU A 95 -2.11 -3.36 4.99
CA LEU A 95 -2.58 -2.36 5.93
C LEU A 95 -3.30 -3.00 7.12
N ASP A 96 -4.10 -4.05 6.90
CA ASP A 96 -4.74 -4.82 7.96
C ASP A 96 -3.73 -5.46 8.91
N GLN A 97 -2.65 -6.04 8.37
CA GLN A 97 -1.57 -6.58 9.19
C GLN A 97 -0.88 -5.52 10.06
N LEU A 98 -0.74 -4.29 9.58
CA LEU A 98 -0.17 -3.19 10.37
C LEU A 98 -1.12 -2.80 11.51
N MET A 99 -2.42 -2.66 11.23
CA MET A 99 -3.43 -2.34 12.24
C MET A 99 -3.55 -3.45 13.31
N GLU A 100 -3.50 -4.72 12.89
CA GLU A 100 -3.53 -5.86 13.81
C GLU A 100 -2.32 -5.85 14.75
N LYS A 101 -1.11 -5.61 14.22
CA LYS A 101 0.11 -5.49 15.02
C LYS A 101 0.04 -4.30 15.96
N ALA A 102 -0.38 -3.12 15.48
CA ALA A 102 -0.51 -1.92 16.31
C ALA A 102 -1.47 -2.17 17.49
N THR A 103 -2.60 -2.81 17.22
CA THR A 103 -3.59 -3.22 18.23
C THR A 103 -2.95 -4.15 19.27
N LYS A 104 -2.26 -5.21 18.83
CA LYS A 104 -1.60 -6.17 19.73
C LYS A 104 -0.58 -5.47 20.64
N GLN A 105 0.21 -4.55 20.11
CA GLN A 105 1.19 -3.80 20.90
C GLN A 105 0.52 -2.82 21.89
N ALA A 106 -0.56 -2.15 21.48
CA ALA A 106 -1.32 -1.26 22.37
C ALA A 106 -1.93 -2.04 23.54
N GLN A 107 -2.55 -3.20 23.26
CA GLN A 107 -3.12 -4.09 24.27
C GLN A 107 -2.06 -4.67 25.23
N ALA A 108 -0.84 -4.90 24.73
CA ALA A 108 0.31 -5.30 25.54
C ALA A 108 0.96 -4.14 26.31
N GLY A 109 0.51 -2.90 26.13
CA GLY A 109 1.09 -1.70 26.74
C GLY A 109 2.45 -1.29 26.15
N ILE A 110 2.84 -1.84 25.00
CA ILE A 110 4.09 -1.55 24.28
C ILE A 110 3.85 -0.34 23.36
N TRP A 111 3.61 0.81 23.99
CA TRP A 111 3.12 2.01 23.32
C TRP A 111 4.06 2.60 22.27
N ALA A 112 5.37 2.55 22.50
CA ALA A 112 6.33 3.07 21.52
C ALA A 112 6.22 2.32 20.18
N GLU A 113 5.98 1.02 20.23
CA GLU A 113 5.81 0.20 19.03
C GLU A 113 4.42 0.34 18.43
N ALA A 114 3.38 0.38 19.27
CA ALA A 114 2.01 0.65 18.82
C ALA A 114 1.91 1.97 18.06
N ALA A 115 2.53 3.05 18.58
CA ALA A 115 2.58 4.35 17.93
C ALA A 115 3.33 4.32 16.60
N ALA A 116 4.47 3.62 16.54
CA ALA A 116 5.24 3.47 15.30
C ALA A 116 4.46 2.71 14.22
N LEU A 117 3.78 1.62 14.58
CA LEU A 117 2.95 0.82 13.68
C LEU A 117 1.71 1.59 13.22
N ALA A 118 1.05 2.32 14.13
CA ALA A 118 -0.10 3.16 13.79
C ALA A 118 0.29 4.31 12.85
N ALA A 119 1.47 4.92 13.04
CA ALA A 119 2.00 5.91 12.12
C ALA A 119 2.30 5.31 10.73
N GLU A 120 2.93 4.13 10.67
CA GLU A 120 3.19 3.44 9.40
C GLU A 120 1.88 3.04 8.69
N PHE A 121 0.87 2.59 9.43
CA PHE A 121 -0.47 2.33 8.91
C PHE A 121 -1.09 3.60 8.33
N LYS A 122 -1.06 4.72 9.06
CA LYS A 122 -1.60 6.01 8.61
C LYS A 122 -0.96 6.46 7.30
N GLU A 123 0.37 6.49 7.24
CA GLU A 123 1.09 6.90 6.01
C GLU A 123 0.76 5.98 4.85
N GLY A 124 0.66 4.67 5.10
CA GLY A 124 0.30 3.68 4.09
C GLY A 124 -1.12 3.88 3.55
N LEU A 125 -2.12 4.00 4.42
CA LEU A 125 -3.53 4.14 4.03
C LEU A 125 -3.82 5.51 3.40
N PHE A 126 -3.16 6.58 3.86
CA PHE A 126 -3.35 7.90 3.26
C PHE A 126 -2.79 7.96 1.84
N ARG A 127 -1.64 7.30 1.61
CA ARG A 127 -1.08 7.12 0.27
C ARG A 127 -1.99 6.27 -0.61
N HIS A 128 -2.54 5.18 -0.07
CA HIS A 128 -3.51 4.34 -0.77
C HIS A 128 -4.68 5.20 -1.29
N ILE A 129 -5.32 5.93 -0.39
CA ILE A 129 -6.42 6.84 -0.73
C ILE A 129 -5.99 7.90 -1.75
N GLU A 130 -4.77 8.44 -1.64
CA GLU A 130 -4.26 9.43 -2.60
C GLU A 130 -4.11 8.83 -4.00
N ILE A 131 -3.59 7.60 -4.11
CA ILE A 131 -3.50 6.86 -5.37
C ILE A 131 -4.90 6.70 -5.99
N GLU A 132 -5.88 6.36 -5.19
CA GLU A 132 -7.24 6.20 -5.67
C GLU A 132 -7.84 7.52 -6.13
N GLU A 133 -7.78 8.55 -5.30
CA GLU A 133 -8.40 9.85 -5.56
C GLU A 133 -7.74 10.60 -6.72
N GLN A 134 -6.42 10.46 -6.91
CA GLN A 134 -5.66 11.23 -7.89
C GLN A 134 -5.32 10.47 -9.17
N ILE A 135 -5.37 9.12 -9.16
CA ILE A 135 -4.99 8.30 -10.31
C ILE A 135 -6.15 7.42 -10.74
N LEU A 136 -6.67 6.59 -9.83
CA LEU A 136 -7.67 5.58 -10.18
C LEU A 136 -9.03 6.18 -10.53
N PHE A 137 -9.57 7.02 -9.64
CA PHE A 137 -10.89 7.64 -9.81
C PHE A 137 -10.91 8.57 -11.03
N PRO A 138 -9.90 9.41 -11.30
CA PRO A 138 -9.86 10.20 -12.54
C PRO A 138 -9.86 9.32 -13.80
N ALA A 139 -9.14 8.19 -13.81
CA ALA A 139 -9.15 7.27 -14.94
C ALA A 139 -10.53 6.64 -15.17
N PHE A 140 -11.23 6.27 -14.08
CA PHE A 140 -12.61 5.77 -14.13
C PHE A 140 -13.58 6.85 -14.63
N GLU A 141 -13.48 8.06 -14.10
CA GLU A 141 -14.35 9.19 -14.40
C GLU A 141 -14.19 9.69 -15.83
N GLU A 142 -12.96 9.71 -16.36
CA GLU A 142 -12.68 10.06 -17.76
C GLU A 142 -13.34 9.06 -18.73
N LYS A 143 -13.36 7.78 -18.36
CA LYS A 143 -13.95 6.72 -19.20
C LYS A 143 -15.48 6.64 -19.10
N THR A 144 -16.04 6.89 -17.93
CA THR A 144 -17.50 6.74 -17.68
C THR A 144 -18.29 8.04 -17.80
N GLY A 145 -17.65 9.19 -17.61
CA GLY A 145 -18.31 10.49 -17.44
C GLY A 145 -18.95 10.69 -16.06
N MET A 146 -18.84 9.73 -15.13
CA MET A 146 -19.51 9.76 -13.82
C MET A 146 -18.67 10.48 -12.75
N ARG A 147 -18.64 11.82 -12.76
CA ARG A 147 -17.78 12.63 -11.87
C ARG A 147 -18.39 12.97 -10.50
N ASP A 148 -19.55 13.63 -10.48
CA ASP A 148 -20.02 14.33 -9.27
C ASP A 148 -21.12 13.57 -8.48
N MET A 149 -21.76 12.58 -9.11
CA MET A 149 -22.86 11.78 -8.52
C MET A 149 -22.64 10.28 -8.74
N GLY A 150 -21.38 9.87 -8.86
CA GLY A 150 -20.95 8.50 -9.16
C GLY A 150 -20.38 7.76 -7.94
N PRO A 151 -19.99 6.48 -8.12
CA PRO A 151 -19.42 5.68 -7.02
C PRO A 151 -18.19 6.35 -6.40
N THR A 152 -17.34 7.00 -7.20
CA THR A 152 -16.12 7.69 -6.72
C THR A 152 -16.41 8.92 -5.85
N ALA A 153 -17.60 9.53 -5.95
CA ALA A 153 -18.00 10.63 -5.06
C ALA A 153 -18.35 10.11 -3.66
N VAL A 154 -19.00 8.95 -3.57
CA VAL A 154 -19.28 8.26 -2.29
C VAL A 154 -17.98 7.83 -1.62
N MET A 155 -17.05 7.23 -2.38
CA MET A 155 -15.74 6.82 -1.86
C MET A 155 -14.98 7.99 -1.24
N ARG A 156 -14.93 9.16 -1.91
CA ARG A 156 -14.28 10.37 -1.38
C ARG A 156 -14.92 10.92 -0.11
N HIS A 157 -16.21 10.68 0.11
CA HIS A 157 -16.85 11.07 1.37
C HIS A 157 -16.36 10.15 2.49
N GLU A 158 -16.41 8.84 2.29
CA GLU A 158 -15.96 7.85 3.26
C GLU A 158 -14.47 7.94 3.55
N HIS A 159 -13.64 8.30 2.56
CA HIS A 159 -12.22 8.57 2.77
C HIS A 159 -11.96 9.68 3.80
N LYS A 160 -12.86 10.66 3.94
CA LYS A 160 -12.73 11.68 4.99
C LYS A 160 -12.94 11.06 6.36
N ASP A 161 -14.00 10.28 6.52
CA ASP A 161 -14.33 9.59 7.78
C ASP A 161 -13.22 8.61 8.17
N ILE A 162 -12.68 7.87 7.18
CA ILE A 162 -11.53 6.99 7.35
C ILE A 162 -10.32 7.80 7.83
N LYS A 163 -9.95 8.89 7.13
CA LYS A 163 -8.80 9.72 7.51
C LYS A 163 -8.93 10.29 8.92
N GLU A 164 -10.13 10.70 9.33
CA GLU A 164 -10.40 11.18 10.69
C GLU A 164 -10.20 10.07 11.74
N ALA A 165 -10.83 8.90 11.55
CA ALA A 165 -10.67 7.78 12.48
C ALA A 165 -9.21 7.32 12.61
N VAL A 166 -8.46 7.32 11.52
CA VAL A 166 -7.02 7.00 11.52
C VAL A 166 -6.20 8.02 12.30
N ASN A 167 -6.49 9.31 12.15
CA ASN A 167 -5.81 10.34 12.94
C ASN A 167 -6.05 10.15 14.44
N ASP A 168 -7.27 9.78 14.83
CA ASP A 168 -7.61 9.52 16.23
C ASP A 168 -6.90 8.27 16.77
N ILE A 169 -6.78 7.20 15.98
CA ILE A 169 -6.01 5.99 16.35
C ILE A 169 -4.54 6.37 16.64
N VAL A 170 -3.93 7.17 15.77
CA VAL A 170 -2.53 7.60 15.96
C VAL A 170 -2.39 8.51 17.18
N ALA A 171 -3.33 9.43 17.41
CA ALA A 171 -3.33 10.28 18.60
C ALA A 171 -3.43 9.43 19.88
N ALA A 172 -4.40 8.51 19.94
CA ALA A 172 -4.59 7.62 21.09
C ALA A 172 -3.38 6.71 21.35
N ALA A 173 -2.70 6.23 20.30
CA ALA A 173 -1.47 5.45 20.43
C ALA A 173 -0.32 6.27 21.05
N ASN A 174 -0.16 7.53 20.63
CA ASN A 174 0.85 8.44 21.18
C ASN A 174 0.54 8.83 22.64
N ASP A 175 -0.73 9.08 22.95
CA ASP A 175 -1.21 9.44 24.28
C ASP A 175 -1.35 8.24 25.22
N ARG A 176 -1.16 7.02 24.71
CA ARG A 176 -1.20 5.76 25.47
C ARG A 176 -2.56 5.42 26.06
N LYS A 177 -3.62 5.73 25.32
CA LYS A 177 -5.01 5.58 25.76
C LYS A 177 -5.70 4.43 25.04
N LEU A 178 -5.65 3.24 25.64
CA LEU A 178 -6.18 2.02 25.03
C LEU A 178 -7.67 2.13 24.68
N ASP A 179 -8.48 2.68 25.59
CA ASP A 179 -9.92 2.79 25.35
C ASP A 179 -10.23 3.75 24.18
N GLU A 180 -9.46 4.83 24.00
CA GLU A 180 -9.60 5.72 22.84
C GLU A 180 -9.13 5.03 21.55
N PHE A 181 -8.01 4.32 21.60
CA PHE A 181 -7.48 3.55 20.47
C PHE A 181 -8.50 2.53 19.96
N GLU A 182 -9.06 1.71 20.87
CA GLU A 182 -10.03 0.66 20.53
C GLU A 182 -11.35 1.25 20.00
N ARG A 183 -11.80 2.38 20.56
CA ARG A 183 -12.99 3.09 20.05
C ARG A 183 -12.77 3.63 18.63
N SER A 184 -11.67 4.34 18.38
CA SER A 184 -11.37 4.89 17.04
C SER A 184 -11.15 3.78 16.01
N LYS A 185 -10.54 2.66 16.42
CA LYS A 185 -10.45 1.46 15.59
C LYS A 185 -11.83 0.88 15.25
N ALA A 186 -12.75 0.82 16.21
CA ALA A 186 -14.11 0.36 15.95
C ALA A 186 -14.86 1.29 14.98
N THR A 187 -14.69 2.61 15.11
CA THR A 187 -15.21 3.59 14.14
C THR A 187 -14.66 3.34 12.74
N LEU A 188 -13.34 3.17 12.61
CA LEU A 188 -12.68 2.89 11.34
C LEU A 188 -13.24 1.61 10.68
N LEU A 189 -13.34 0.52 11.44
CA LEU A 189 -13.89 -0.75 10.94
C LEU A 189 -15.36 -0.63 10.52
N GLY A 190 -16.14 0.21 11.20
CA GLY A 190 -17.53 0.49 10.85
C GLY A 190 -17.69 1.10 9.45
N VAL A 191 -16.66 1.78 8.93
CA VAL A 191 -16.64 2.34 7.57
C VAL A 191 -15.96 1.36 6.59
N LEU A 192 -14.79 0.81 6.95
CA LEU A 192 -13.96 0.02 6.04
C LEU A 192 -14.63 -1.23 5.48
N VAL A 193 -15.52 -1.88 6.24
CA VAL A 193 -16.15 -3.14 5.77
C VAL A 193 -16.96 -2.92 4.49
N GLU A 194 -17.85 -1.93 4.48
CA GLU A 194 -18.66 -1.62 3.29
C GLU A 194 -17.83 -0.91 2.22
N HIS A 195 -16.86 -0.10 2.64
CA HIS A 195 -15.92 0.60 1.75
C HIS A 195 -15.14 -0.38 0.87
N ASN A 196 -14.40 -1.30 1.48
CA ASN A 196 -13.57 -2.28 0.78
C ASN A 196 -14.43 -3.23 -0.07
N MET A 197 -15.64 -3.56 0.37
CA MET A 197 -16.58 -4.35 -0.45
C MET A 197 -16.90 -3.64 -1.76
N LYS A 198 -17.20 -2.33 -1.73
CA LYS A 198 -17.50 -1.56 -2.96
C LYS A 198 -16.27 -1.48 -3.85
N GLU A 199 -15.08 -1.39 -3.29
CA GLU A 199 -13.84 -1.37 -4.04
C GLU A 199 -13.56 -2.70 -4.74
N GLU A 200 -13.40 -3.75 -3.95
CA GLU A 200 -12.93 -5.04 -4.42
C GLU A 200 -13.98 -5.84 -5.19
N GLN A 201 -15.28 -5.59 -4.97
CA GLN A 201 -16.34 -6.32 -5.65
C GLN A 201 -17.01 -5.53 -6.79
N ILE A 202 -16.91 -4.19 -6.77
CA ILE A 202 -17.63 -3.34 -7.74
C ILE A 202 -16.65 -2.47 -8.54
N LEU A 203 -15.90 -1.60 -7.86
CA LEU A 203 -15.14 -0.54 -8.51
C LEU A 203 -13.90 -1.08 -9.24
N TYR A 204 -13.00 -1.79 -8.56
CA TYR A 204 -11.78 -2.32 -9.17
C TYR A 204 -12.10 -3.33 -10.29
N PRO A 205 -13.00 -4.33 -10.10
CA PRO A 205 -13.37 -5.23 -11.19
C PRO A 205 -14.12 -4.51 -12.33
N GLY A 206 -14.82 -3.42 -12.03
CA GLY A 206 -15.43 -2.55 -13.04
C GLY A 206 -14.36 -1.90 -13.92
N ILE A 207 -13.37 -1.25 -13.30
CA ILE A 207 -12.25 -0.61 -13.99
C ILE A 207 -11.46 -1.63 -14.82
N ASP A 208 -11.16 -2.79 -14.26
CA ASP A 208 -10.40 -3.84 -14.94
C ASP A 208 -11.09 -4.40 -16.18
N ARG A 209 -12.43 -4.41 -16.21
CA ARG A 209 -13.25 -4.84 -17.37
C ARG A 209 -13.40 -3.75 -18.43
N MET A 210 -13.33 -2.48 -18.03
CA MET A 210 -13.47 -1.33 -18.93
C MET A 210 -12.20 -1.03 -19.72
N LEU A 211 -11.05 -1.47 -19.23
CA LEU A 211 -9.75 -1.27 -19.84
C LEU A 211 -9.32 -2.49 -20.66
N ASP A 212 -8.76 -2.25 -21.84
CA ASP A 212 -8.02 -3.31 -22.55
C ASP A 212 -6.72 -3.66 -21.79
N GLU A 213 -6.08 -4.76 -22.18
CA GLU A 213 -4.87 -5.25 -21.49
C GLU A 213 -3.76 -4.20 -21.44
N ALA A 214 -3.54 -3.45 -22.53
CA ALA A 214 -2.47 -2.47 -22.61
C ALA A 214 -2.73 -1.26 -21.72
N ALA A 215 -3.96 -0.75 -21.70
CA ALA A 215 -4.38 0.33 -20.84
C ALA A 215 -4.34 -0.07 -19.35
N ARG A 216 -4.74 -1.30 -19.03
CA ARG A 216 -4.72 -1.82 -17.65
C ARG A 216 -3.29 -2.03 -17.14
N GLU A 217 -2.38 -2.57 -17.96
CA GLU A 217 -0.96 -2.68 -17.59
C GLU A 217 -0.35 -1.29 -17.39
N LYS A 218 -0.65 -0.32 -18.25
CA LYS A 218 -0.17 1.07 -18.09
C LYS A 218 -0.67 1.70 -16.79
N LEU A 219 -1.95 1.54 -16.48
CA LEU A 219 -2.55 2.07 -15.26
C LEU A 219 -1.89 1.44 -14.03
N THR A 220 -1.82 0.13 -13.96
CA THR A 220 -1.24 -0.59 -12.81
C THR A 220 0.25 -0.30 -12.60
N VAL A 221 1.04 -0.15 -13.67
CA VAL A 221 2.43 0.35 -13.58
C VAL A 221 2.48 1.77 -13.02
N THR A 222 1.51 2.62 -13.37
CA THR A 222 1.41 3.97 -12.80
C THR A 222 1.09 3.90 -11.30
N LEU A 223 0.18 3.02 -10.86
CA LEU A 223 -0.14 2.81 -9.45
C LEU A 223 1.07 2.29 -8.65
N LEU A 224 1.86 1.36 -9.21
CA LEU A 224 3.07 0.82 -8.57
C LEU A 224 4.15 1.87 -8.29
N LEU A 225 4.26 2.89 -9.14
CA LEU A 225 5.31 3.89 -9.06
C LEU A 225 4.99 5.07 -8.12
N ASN A 226 3.83 5.09 -7.46
CA ASN A 226 3.37 6.17 -6.56
C ASN A 226 3.21 5.72 -5.09
#